data_AF-A0A7X1NN01-F1
#
_entry.id   AF-A0A7X1NN01-F1
#
_cell.length_a   1.000
_cell.length_b   1.000
_cell.length_c   1.000
_cell.angle_alpha   90.00
_cell.angle_beta   90.00
_cell.angle_gamma   90.00
#
_symmetry.space_group_name_H-M   'P 1'
#
loop_
_entity.id
_entity.type
_entity.pdbx_description
1 polymer ?
#
loop_
_entity_poly.entity_id
_entity_poly.type
_entity_poly.pdbx_seq_one_letter_code
_entity_poly.pdbx_strand_id
1 'polypeptide(L)'
;MNIKMKLAALSLAAGLALSGCAAGTTASSTTDSSATTTSSSASATATESAAGSTIGTGTPLEGGMPAGGPGDGVDASSVTTEDELIALIQEAYGDAGLDLHRGHMPVQDVLDEVLTISHEELHVRMEAGQNLSDIADELGVGTQTLIDALVESWSPAIDNLLASGTITQEQADAYAAALEEAFTYRVTWDGEEATPTFDGFTA
;
A
#
# COMPACT_ATOMS: atom_id res chain seq x y z
N MET A 1 31.76 -14.77 -0.92
CA MET A 1 32.87 -14.33 -1.82
C MET A 1 32.35 -13.14 -2.59
N ASN A 2 32.79 -11.93 -2.23
CA ASN A 2 31.93 -10.76 -2.39
C ASN A 2 32.38 -9.93 -3.60
N ILE A 3 31.57 -9.92 -4.66
CA ILE A 3 31.94 -9.36 -5.96
C ILE A 3 31.55 -7.88 -6.02
N LYS A 4 32.52 -7.00 -5.75
CA LYS A 4 32.35 -5.54 -5.87
C LYS A 4 32.42 -5.11 -7.33
N MET A 5 31.27 -5.01 -8.01
CA MET A 5 31.21 -4.57 -9.41
C MET A 5 31.37 -3.04 -9.50
N LYS A 6 32.28 -2.58 -10.36
CA LYS A 6 32.70 -1.18 -10.42
C LYS A 6 31.77 -0.34 -11.29
N LEU A 7 31.26 0.75 -10.72
CA LEU A 7 30.56 1.81 -11.43
C LEU A 7 31.50 2.48 -12.46
N ALA A 8 31.08 2.57 -13.71
CA ALA A 8 31.81 3.26 -14.78
C ALA A 8 30.95 4.38 -15.35
N ALA A 9 31.25 5.62 -14.95
CA ALA A 9 30.63 6.80 -15.55
C ALA A 9 31.20 7.07 -16.94
N LEU A 10 30.33 7.23 -17.95
CA LEU A 10 30.70 7.80 -19.25
C LEU A 10 29.65 8.83 -19.65
N SER A 11 30.03 10.10 -19.59
CA SER A 11 29.22 11.25 -19.98
C SER A 11 29.46 11.63 -21.44
N LEU A 12 28.40 11.90 -22.22
CA LEU A 12 28.54 12.59 -23.51
C LEU A 12 27.29 13.39 -23.98
N ALA A 13 27.39 14.71 -23.79
CA ALA A 13 26.98 15.80 -24.68
C ALA A 13 25.70 15.78 -25.57
N ALA A 14 24.80 16.73 -25.25
CA ALA A 14 24.38 17.89 -26.08
C ALA A 14 23.41 17.78 -27.30
N GLY A 15 22.55 18.82 -27.43
CA GLY A 15 21.82 19.21 -28.66
C GLY A 15 20.30 18.94 -28.62
N LEU A 16 19.42 19.81 -28.12
CA LEU A 16 19.00 21.14 -28.61
C LEU A 16 18.26 21.12 -29.97
N ALA A 17 16.92 21.23 -29.92
CA ALA A 17 16.09 21.67 -31.05
C ALA A 17 14.85 22.45 -30.55
N LEU A 18 14.87 23.78 -30.65
CA LEU A 18 13.66 24.60 -30.61
C LEU A 18 12.98 24.55 -31.98
N SER A 19 11.66 24.46 -32.01
CA SER A 19 10.85 24.96 -33.12
C SER A 19 9.54 25.52 -32.58
N GLY A 20 9.09 26.66 -33.09
CA GLY A 20 7.90 27.32 -32.58
C GLY A 20 7.30 28.30 -33.58
N CYS A 21 6.21 28.94 -33.16
CA CYS A 21 5.41 29.95 -33.89
C CYS A 21 4.69 29.44 -35.17
N ALA A 22 3.62 30.08 -35.67
CA ALA A 22 2.54 30.86 -35.05
C ALA A 22 1.45 31.16 -36.10
N ALA A 23 0.24 31.49 -35.63
CA ALA A 23 -0.81 32.25 -36.32
C ALA A 23 -1.46 31.68 -37.60
N GLY A 24 -2.79 31.51 -37.52
CA GLY A 24 -3.70 31.31 -38.65
C GLY A 24 -5.07 31.89 -38.32
N THR A 25 -5.21 33.22 -38.36
CA THR A 25 -6.47 33.93 -38.10
C THR A 25 -7.31 34.05 -39.37
N THR A 26 -8.62 33.85 -39.26
CA THR A 26 -9.63 34.81 -39.77
C THR A 26 -10.97 34.54 -39.10
N ALA A 27 -11.55 35.57 -38.49
CA ALA A 27 -12.92 35.54 -37.98
C ALA A 27 -13.94 35.72 -39.11
N SER A 28 -15.19 35.32 -38.87
CA SER A 28 -16.35 36.01 -39.44
C SER A 28 -17.53 35.95 -38.47
N SER A 29 -17.85 37.10 -37.88
CA SER A 29 -19.06 37.33 -37.08
C SER A 29 -20.17 37.89 -37.97
N THR A 30 -21.43 37.62 -37.64
CA THR A 30 -22.54 38.59 -37.46
C THR A 30 -23.92 37.92 -37.55
N THR A 31 -24.95 38.65 -37.05
CA THR A 31 -26.40 38.37 -37.09
C THR A 31 -26.87 37.47 -35.91
N ASP A 32 -27.44 37.97 -34.81
CA ASP A 32 -28.61 38.87 -34.61
C ASP A 32 -29.95 38.18 -34.94
N SER A 33 -31.04 38.25 -34.17
CA SER A 33 -31.29 38.56 -32.73
C SER A 33 -32.72 38.12 -32.37
N SER A 34 -32.99 37.87 -31.07
CA SER A 34 -34.33 37.84 -30.45
C SER A 34 -35.31 36.70 -30.87
N ALA A 35 -36.31 36.28 -30.09
CA ALA A 35 -36.81 36.77 -28.79
C ALA A 35 -37.35 35.62 -27.90
N THR A 36 -37.36 35.86 -26.57
CA THR A 36 -38.39 35.52 -25.54
C THR A 36 -39.39 34.38 -25.79
N THR A 37 -39.75 33.51 -24.82
CA THR A 37 -40.22 33.85 -23.46
C THR A 37 -40.10 32.69 -22.44
N THR A 38 -39.84 33.03 -21.16
CA THR A 38 -40.37 32.41 -19.91
C THR A 38 -40.58 30.88 -19.81
N SER A 39 -40.01 30.19 -18.82
CA SER A 39 -40.50 30.30 -17.43
C SER A 39 -39.54 29.74 -16.38
N SER A 40 -39.73 30.18 -15.14
CA SER A 40 -38.94 29.82 -13.95
C SER A 40 -39.18 28.41 -13.43
N SER A 41 -38.15 27.81 -12.82
CA SER A 41 -38.30 27.35 -11.43
C SER A 41 -36.95 27.39 -10.72
N ALA A 42 -36.95 27.93 -9.50
CA ALA A 42 -35.87 27.66 -8.56
C ALA A 42 -36.04 26.24 -7.99
N SER A 43 -34.94 25.66 -7.54
CA SER A 43 -34.86 24.96 -6.26
C SER A 43 -33.40 24.80 -5.89
N ALA A 44 -33.02 25.35 -4.75
CA ALA A 44 -31.76 25.05 -4.08
C ALA A 44 -32.02 23.94 -3.07
N THR A 45 -31.08 23.01 -2.92
CA THR A 45 -30.80 22.33 -1.64
C THR A 45 -29.35 21.85 -1.68
N ALA A 46 -28.52 22.39 -0.80
CA ALA A 46 -27.43 21.61 -0.24
C ALA A 46 -28.03 20.52 0.66
N THR A 47 -27.40 19.35 0.73
CA THR A 47 -27.68 18.35 1.76
C THR A 47 -26.35 17.85 2.28
N GLU A 48 -26.26 17.78 3.60
CA GLU A 48 -25.02 17.55 4.35
C GLU A 48 -24.54 16.09 4.30
N SER A 49 -23.24 15.95 4.56
CA SER A 49 -22.64 14.78 5.18
C SER A 49 -23.36 14.42 6.50
N ALA A 50 -23.68 13.14 6.72
CA ALA A 50 -23.47 12.45 7.99
C ALA A 50 -23.91 10.98 7.94
N ALA A 51 -23.22 10.16 8.73
CA ALA A 51 -23.52 8.76 9.10
C ALA A 51 -23.49 7.73 7.95
N GLY A 52 -22.88 6.56 8.13
CA GLY A 52 -22.09 6.09 9.28
C GLY A 52 -21.86 4.60 9.15
N SER A 53 -20.59 4.17 9.08
CA SER A 53 -20.28 2.74 8.90
C SER A 53 -20.54 1.99 10.20
N THR A 54 -21.61 1.20 10.22
CA THR A 54 -22.01 0.41 11.38
C THR A 54 -21.20 -0.88 11.44
N ILE A 55 -20.14 -0.88 12.26
CA ILE A 55 -19.49 -2.13 12.69
C ILE A 55 -20.52 -2.91 13.52
N GLY A 56 -20.83 -4.15 13.12
CA GLY A 56 -21.83 -4.95 13.81
C GLY A 56 -21.88 -6.42 13.41
N THR A 57 -21.64 -7.27 14.41
CA THR A 57 -21.79 -8.75 14.50
C THR A 57 -20.49 -9.51 14.26
N GLY A 58 -19.98 -10.35 15.19
CA GLY A 58 -20.48 -10.66 16.53
C GLY A 58 -20.18 -12.10 16.96
N THR A 59 -18.89 -12.45 17.12
CA THR A 59 -18.46 -13.77 17.60
C THR A 59 -17.85 -13.64 19.00
N PRO A 60 -18.41 -14.28 20.04
CA PRO A 60 -17.83 -14.25 21.38
C PRO A 60 -16.64 -15.21 21.46
N LEU A 61 -15.42 -14.66 21.47
CA LEU A 61 -14.20 -15.41 21.77
C LEU A 61 -13.96 -15.35 23.29
N GLU A 62 -14.26 -16.42 24.03
CA GLU A 62 -13.89 -16.53 25.44
C GLU A 62 -12.37 -16.75 25.58
N GLY A 63 -11.62 -15.66 25.54
CA GLY A 63 -10.18 -15.61 25.74
C GLY A 63 -9.73 -14.15 25.71
N GLY A 64 -9.13 -13.66 26.79
CA GLY A 64 -8.89 -12.23 26.99
C GLY A 64 -7.87 -11.64 26.03
N MET A 65 -8.32 -11.16 24.88
CA MET A 65 -7.53 -10.29 24.00
C MET A 65 -7.52 -8.87 24.62
N PRO A 66 -6.35 -8.20 24.72
CA PRO A 66 -6.32 -6.80 25.13
C PRO A 66 -7.12 -5.95 24.14
N ALA A 67 -7.83 -4.94 24.64
CA ALA A 67 -8.74 -4.12 23.85
C ALA A 67 -7.99 -3.16 22.92
N GLY A 68 -7.49 -3.67 21.79
CA GLY A 68 -7.07 -2.87 20.65
C GLY A 68 -8.28 -2.18 20.02
N GLY A 69 -8.26 -0.85 19.97
CA GLY A 69 -9.26 -0.07 19.24
C GLY A 69 -9.06 -0.19 17.73
N PRO A 70 -10.11 0.00 16.91
CA PRO A 70 -9.97 0.00 15.47
C PRO A 70 -9.20 1.23 15.00
N GLY A 71 -7.95 1.05 14.56
CA GLY A 71 -7.24 2.03 13.71
C GLY A 71 -5.91 2.60 14.20
N ASP A 72 -5.43 2.27 15.40
CA ASP A 72 -4.03 2.53 15.77
C ASP A 72 -3.15 1.47 15.08
N GLY A 73 -2.61 1.82 13.91
CA GLY A 73 -1.68 0.95 13.18
C GLY A 73 -0.47 0.62 14.05
N VAL A 74 -0.09 -0.66 14.07
CA VAL A 74 1.07 -1.11 14.84
C VAL A 74 2.36 -0.56 14.23
N ASP A 75 2.86 0.56 14.78
CA ASP A 75 4.19 1.07 14.51
C ASP A 75 5.22 -0.04 14.78
N ALA A 76 5.88 -0.56 13.74
CA ALA A 76 6.90 -1.61 13.87
C ALA A 76 8.03 -1.21 14.84
N SER A 77 8.30 0.09 14.98
CA SER A 77 9.26 0.65 15.93
C SER A 77 8.83 0.61 17.40
N SER A 78 7.54 0.36 17.68
CA SER A 78 6.96 0.27 19.03
C SER A 78 6.89 -1.16 19.57
N VAL A 79 7.22 -2.16 18.75
CA VAL A 79 7.28 -3.57 19.14
C VAL A 79 8.44 -3.80 20.11
N THR A 80 8.16 -4.34 21.30
CA THR A 80 9.18 -4.56 22.36
C THR A 80 9.26 -6.00 22.87
N THR A 81 8.23 -6.79 22.63
CA THR A 81 8.09 -8.18 23.08
C THR A 81 7.96 -9.16 21.91
N GLU A 82 8.34 -10.42 22.13
CA GLU A 82 8.27 -11.46 21.10
C GLU A 82 6.84 -11.71 20.63
N ASP A 83 5.84 -11.69 21.54
CA ASP A 83 4.42 -11.77 21.20
C ASP A 83 3.95 -10.63 20.29
N GLU A 84 4.43 -9.39 20.51
CA GLU A 84 4.14 -8.24 19.62
C GLU A 84 4.80 -8.41 18.24
N LEU A 85 5.99 -9.02 18.16
CA LEU A 85 6.65 -9.32 16.88
C LEU A 85 5.92 -10.44 16.11
N ILE A 86 5.42 -11.46 16.82
CA ILE A 86 4.58 -12.52 16.23
C ILE A 86 3.29 -11.92 15.68
N ALA A 87 2.63 -11.04 16.44
CA ALA A 87 1.44 -10.32 15.98
C ALA A 87 1.74 -9.39 14.78
N LEU A 88 2.89 -8.71 14.76
CA LEU A 88 3.34 -7.92 13.62
C LEU A 88 3.50 -8.80 12.37
N ILE A 89 4.20 -9.93 12.46
CA ILE A 89 4.40 -10.83 11.31
C ILE A 89 3.06 -11.43 10.85
N GLN A 90 2.11 -11.69 11.75
CA GLN A 90 0.76 -12.08 11.36
C GLN A 90 0.03 -10.98 10.56
N GLU A 91 0.18 -9.71 10.94
CA GLU A 91 -0.36 -8.54 10.23
C GLU A 91 0.31 -8.33 8.85
N ALA A 92 1.55 -8.80 8.66
CA ALA A 92 2.24 -8.71 7.37
C ALA A 92 1.51 -9.51 6.26
N TYR A 93 0.84 -10.61 6.62
CA TYR A 93 -0.02 -11.38 5.70
C TYR A 93 -1.28 -10.63 5.25
N GLY A 94 -1.78 -9.68 6.06
CA GLY A 94 -3.02 -8.93 5.83
C GLY A 94 -4.33 -9.72 6.01
N ASP A 95 -5.45 -9.01 5.99
CA ASP A 95 -6.79 -9.54 6.27
C ASP A 95 -7.45 -10.13 5.00
N ALA A 96 -7.65 -11.45 4.98
CA ALA A 96 -8.29 -12.15 3.85
C ALA A 96 -9.79 -11.81 3.67
N GLY A 97 -10.43 -11.17 4.65
CA GLY A 97 -11.81 -10.68 4.55
C GLY A 97 -11.95 -9.40 3.73
N LEU A 98 -10.84 -8.74 3.38
CA LEU A 98 -10.80 -7.52 2.56
C LEU A 98 -10.50 -7.76 1.07
N ASP A 99 -10.69 -8.99 0.58
CA ASP A 99 -10.40 -9.37 -0.81
C ASP A 99 -8.91 -9.10 -1.16
N LEU A 100 -8.55 -8.95 -2.43
CA LEU A 100 -7.18 -8.69 -2.90
C LEU A 100 -6.49 -7.52 -2.19
N HIS A 101 -7.25 -6.53 -1.70
CA HIS A 101 -6.73 -5.37 -0.97
C HIS A 101 -6.01 -5.76 0.32
N ARG A 102 -6.48 -6.81 1.01
CA ARG A 102 -5.97 -7.31 2.31
C ARG A 102 -5.87 -6.30 3.45
N GLY A 103 -6.39 -5.09 3.26
CA GLY A 103 -6.00 -3.92 4.02
C GLY A 103 -4.64 -3.36 3.57
N HIS A 104 -4.56 -2.04 3.39
CA HIS A 104 -3.31 -1.35 3.04
C HIS A 104 -2.60 -0.74 4.24
N MET A 105 -3.27 -0.48 5.37
CA MET A 105 -2.58 -0.14 6.62
C MET A 105 -2.03 -1.42 7.26
N PRO A 106 -0.83 -1.42 7.87
CA PRO A 106 0.09 -0.28 8.05
C PRO A 106 1.03 0.03 6.85
N VAL A 107 0.98 -0.75 5.77
CA VAL A 107 1.98 -0.72 4.69
C VAL A 107 1.81 0.39 3.64
N GLN A 108 0.76 1.22 3.74
CA GLN A 108 0.35 2.13 2.67
C GLN A 108 1.47 3.09 2.23
N ASP A 109 2.18 3.71 3.16
CA ASP A 109 3.26 4.66 2.82
C ASP A 109 4.35 4.02 1.94
N VAL A 110 4.65 2.73 2.15
CA VAL A 110 5.59 1.97 1.32
C VAL A 110 5.00 1.70 -0.06
N LEU A 111 3.71 1.36 -0.15
CA LEU A 111 3.03 1.15 -1.44
C LEU A 111 3.01 2.45 -2.28
N ASP A 112 2.68 3.58 -1.65
CA ASP A 112 2.63 4.89 -2.30
C ASP A 112 4.04 5.36 -2.77
N GLU A 113 5.09 5.11 -1.98
CA GLU A 113 6.49 5.43 -2.36
C GLU A 113 7.02 4.52 -3.47
N VAL A 114 6.79 3.21 -3.39
CA VAL A 114 7.39 2.19 -4.27
C VAL A 114 6.64 2.05 -5.59
N LEU A 115 5.30 2.02 -5.59
CA LEU A 115 4.50 1.86 -6.80
C LEU A 115 4.34 3.17 -7.58
N THR A 116 4.49 4.33 -6.92
CA THR A 116 4.38 5.67 -7.53
C THR A 116 3.03 5.99 -8.19
N ILE A 117 1.99 5.23 -7.83
CA ILE A 117 0.56 5.49 -8.16
C ILE A 117 -0.17 6.02 -6.93
N SER A 118 -1.38 6.57 -7.11
CA SER A 118 -2.21 6.94 -5.95
C SER A 118 -2.92 5.72 -5.36
N HIS A 119 -3.22 5.77 -4.07
CA HIS A 119 -4.07 4.79 -3.39
C HIS A 119 -5.40 4.50 -4.11
N GLU A 120 -6.04 5.53 -4.69
CA GLU A 120 -7.30 5.40 -5.45
C GLU A 120 -7.10 4.61 -6.75
N GLU A 121 -5.98 4.81 -7.43
CA GLU A 121 -5.60 4.12 -8.66
C GLU A 121 -5.12 2.67 -8.37
N LEU A 122 -4.51 2.44 -7.20
CA LEU A 122 -4.24 1.10 -6.66
C LEU A 122 -5.55 0.34 -6.41
N HIS A 123 -6.49 0.95 -5.69
CA HIS A 123 -7.82 0.39 -5.42
C HIS A 123 -8.54 -0.04 -6.70
N VAL A 124 -8.59 0.83 -7.72
CA VAL A 124 -9.23 0.51 -9.01
C VAL A 124 -8.55 -0.68 -9.73
N ARG A 125 -7.21 -0.84 -9.63
CA ARG A 125 -6.53 -2.02 -10.19
C ARG A 125 -6.87 -3.30 -9.44
N MET A 126 -7.02 -3.24 -8.13
CA MET A 126 -7.32 -4.40 -7.29
C MET A 126 -8.80 -4.80 -7.38
N GLU A 127 -9.73 -3.85 -7.47
CA GLU A 127 -11.13 -4.09 -7.86
C GLU A 127 -11.26 -4.75 -9.25
N ALA A 128 -10.30 -4.53 -10.15
CA ALA A 128 -10.22 -5.19 -11.45
C ALA A 128 -9.64 -6.61 -11.41
N GLY A 129 -9.27 -7.13 -10.23
CA GLY A 129 -8.77 -8.49 -10.03
C GLY A 129 -7.25 -8.65 -10.06
N GLN A 130 -6.47 -7.57 -9.91
CA GLN A 130 -5.01 -7.61 -9.88
C GLN A 130 -4.46 -7.64 -8.45
N ASN A 131 -3.50 -8.51 -8.18
CA ASN A 131 -2.75 -8.49 -6.92
C ASN A 131 -1.58 -7.50 -6.97
N LEU A 132 -0.89 -7.29 -5.84
CA LEU A 132 0.21 -6.33 -5.78
C LEU A 132 1.42 -6.72 -6.65
N SER A 133 1.65 -8.02 -6.90
CA SER A 133 2.71 -8.47 -7.83
C SER A 133 2.41 -8.02 -9.25
N ASP A 134 1.21 -8.31 -9.76
CA ASP A 134 0.81 -7.92 -11.12
C ASP A 134 0.94 -6.40 -11.32
N ILE A 135 0.49 -5.62 -10.32
CA ILE A 135 0.57 -4.16 -10.34
C ILE A 135 2.02 -3.68 -10.31
N ALA A 136 2.88 -4.28 -9.49
CA ALA A 136 4.32 -3.93 -9.43
C ALA A 136 5.07 -4.29 -10.73
N ASP A 137 4.71 -5.40 -11.38
CA ASP A 137 5.28 -5.81 -12.66
C ASP A 137 4.79 -4.92 -13.83
N GLU A 138 3.49 -4.57 -13.88
CA GLU A 138 2.96 -3.61 -14.87
C GLU A 138 3.64 -2.24 -14.80
N LEU A 139 3.94 -1.78 -13.57
CA LEU A 139 4.61 -0.50 -13.32
C LEU A 139 6.14 -0.57 -13.52
N GLY A 140 6.70 -1.76 -13.73
CA GLY A 140 8.14 -1.97 -13.92
C GLY A 140 8.98 -1.85 -12.65
N VAL A 141 8.35 -1.93 -11.48
CA VAL A 141 9.01 -2.01 -10.16
C VAL A 141 9.53 -3.45 -9.94
N GLY A 142 8.69 -4.44 -10.25
CA GLY A 142 8.97 -5.86 -10.03
C GLY A 142 8.64 -6.34 -8.61
N THR A 143 8.09 -7.55 -8.51
CA THR A 143 7.58 -8.13 -7.25
C THR A 143 8.59 -8.11 -6.11
N GLN A 144 9.84 -8.54 -6.37
CA GLN A 144 10.87 -8.65 -5.34
C GLN A 144 11.20 -7.28 -4.73
N THR A 145 11.29 -6.23 -5.56
CA THR A 145 11.58 -4.88 -5.07
C THR A 145 10.47 -4.33 -4.18
N LEU A 146 9.21 -4.71 -4.43
CA LEU A 146 8.10 -4.41 -3.52
C LEU A 146 8.22 -5.19 -2.19
N ILE A 147 8.51 -6.49 -2.26
CA ILE A 147 8.70 -7.34 -1.06
C ILE A 147 9.87 -6.83 -0.22
N ASP A 148 11.02 -6.55 -0.83
CA ASP A 148 12.23 -6.04 -0.17
C ASP A 148 11.93 -4.74 0.59
N ALA A 149 11.19 -3.80 -0.01
CA ALA A 149 10.83 -2.53 0.62
C ALA A 149 9.86 -2.69 1.80
N LEU A 150 8.92 -3.63 1.71
CA LEU A 150 8.01 -3.97 2.82
C LEU A 150 8.77 -4.63 3.98
N VAL A 151 9.68 -5.56 3.68
CA VAL A 151 10.57 -6.19 4.68
C VAL A 151 11.48 -5.16 5.33
N GLU A 152 12.10 -4.25 4.56
CA GLU A 152 12.98 -3.19 5.08
C GLU A 152 12.22 -2.24 6.02
N SER A 153 10.97 -1.90 5.70
CA SER A 153 10.11 -1.06 6.53
C SER A 153 9.86 -1.64 7.93
N TRP A 154 9.73 -2.97 8.06
CA TRP A 154 9.33 -3.64 9.31
C TRP A 154 10.49 -4.35 10.04
N SER A 155 11.63 -4.56 9.37
CA SER A 155 12.88 -5.05 9.97
C SER A 155 13.32 -4.33 11.26
N PRO A 156 13.10 -3.00 11.46
CA PRO A 156 13.43 -2.32 12.72
C PRO A 156 12.81 -2.94 13.98
N ALA A 157 11.67 -3.65 13.86
CA ALA A 157 11.09 -4.40 14.99
C ALA A 157 12.03 -5.53 15.45
N ILE A 158 12.55 -6.30 14.48
CA ILE A 158 13.47 -7.43 14.72
C ILE A 158 14.80 -6.92 15.28
N ASP A 159 15.36 -5.86 14.68
CA ASP A 159 16.58 -5.22 15.15
C ASP A 159 16.45 -4.69 16.60
N ASN A 160 15.29 -4.15 16.97
CA ASN A 160 15.03 -3.65 18.32
C ASN A 160 15.07 -4.78 19.36
N LEU A 161 14.35 -5.88 19.10
CA LEU A 161 14.31 -7.04 20.00
C LEU A 161 15.68 -7.72 20.10
N LEU A 162 16.44 -7.79 18.99
CA LEU A 162 17.81 -8.32 18.98
C LEU A 162 18.76 -7.43 19.79
N ALA A 163 18.67 -6.10 19.66
CA ALA A 163 19.48 -5.15 20.43
C ALA A 163 19.11 -5.11 21.92
N SER A 164 17.82 -5.34 22.25
CA SER A 164 17.32 -5.54 23.61
C SER A 164 17.80 -6.86 24.22
N GLY A 165 18.14 -7.86 23.39
CA GLY A 165 18.42 -9.22 23.82
C GLY A 165 17.16 -10.00 24.19
N THR A 166 15.99 -9.56 23.72
CA THR A 166 14.71 -10.27 23.83
C THR A 166 14.76 -11.56 22.99
N ILE A 167 15.34 -11.47 21.79
CA ILE A 167 15.56 -12.59 20.87
C ILE A 167 17.06 -12.82 20.64
N THR A 168 17.42 -14.04 20.26
CA THR A 168 18.76 -14.39 19.79
C THR A 168 18.97 -14.04 18.31
N GLN A 169 20.22 -14.03 17.85
CA GLN A 169 20.54 -13.85 16.42
C GLN A 169 19.84 -14.89 15.55
N GLU A 170 19.88 -16.18 15.93
CA GLU A 170 19.22 -17.26 15.19
C GLU A 170 17.70 -17.09 15.11
N GLN A 171 17.06 -16.53 16.15
CA GLN A 171 15.65 -16.14 16.10
C GLN A 171 15.42 -14.91 15.20
N ALA A 172 16.29 -13.89 15.24
CA ALA A 172 16.17 -12.71 14.39
C ALA A 172 16.23 -13.07 12.89
N ASP A 173 17.18 -13.95 12.50
CA ASP A 173 17.26 -14.49 11.14
C ASP A 173 16.00 -15.30 10.76
N ALA A 174 15.42 -16.06 11.71
CA ALA A 174 14.17 -16.81 11.47
C ALA A 174 12.94 -15.89 11.34
N TYR A 175 12.83 -14.84 12.17
CA TYR A 175 11.75 -13.85 12.08
C TYR A 175 11.84 -13.00 10.82
N ALA A 176 13.04 -12.69 10.34
CA ALA A 176 13.24 -12.01 9.05
C ALA A 176 12.74 -12.86 7.88
N ALA A 177 13.04 -14.16 7.87
CA ALA A 177 12.53 -15.08 6.86
C ALA A 177 11.00 -15.25 6.91
N ALA A 178 10.40 -15.29 8.11
CA ALA A 178 8.94 -15.33 8.26
C ALA A 178 8.25 -14.04 7.79
N LEU A 179 8.88 -12.88 8.00
CA LEU A 179 8.40 -11.59 7.50
C LEU A 179 8.48 -11.51 5.97
N GLU A 180 9.55 -12.01 5.36
CA GLU A 180 9.69 -12.14 3.90
C GLU A 180 8.62 -13.07 3.30
N GLU A 181 8.37 -14.23 3.93
CA GLU A 181 7.31 -15.16 3.54
C GLU A 181 5.92 -14.51 3.63
N ALA A 182 5.64 -13.79 4.74
CA ALA A 182 4.37 -13.11 4.96
C ALA A 182 4.11 -12.01 3.91
N PHE A 183 5.10 -11.17 3.59
CA PHE A 183 4.95 -10.17 2.54
C PHE A 183 4.93 -10.76 1.13
N THR A 184 5.68 -11.84 0.86
CA THR A 184 5.57 -12.58 -0.39
C THR A 184 4.13 -13.06 -0.58
N TYR A 185 3.56 -13.74 0.42
CA TYR A 185 2.17 -14.18 0.39
C TYR A 185 1.18 -13.02 0.26
N ARG A 186 1.40 -11.91 0.97
CA ARG A 186 0.55 -10.70 0.85
C ARG A 186 0.52 -10.20 -0.59
N VAL A 187 1.69 -10.12 -1.22
CA VAL A 187 1.90 -9.50 -2.54
C VAL A 187 1.42 -10.37 -3.70
N THR A 188 1.63 -11.69 -3.65
CA THR A 188 1.37 -12.60 -4.79
C THR A 188 0.00 -13.30 -4.77
N TRP A 189 -0.86 -13.00 -3.81
CA TRP A 189 -2.11 -13.75 -3.59
C TRP A 189 -3.25 -13.32 -4.51
N ASP A 190 -3.94 -14.34 -5.01
CA ASP A 190 -4.95 -14.29 -6.07
C ASP A 190 -6.42 -14.23 -5.59
N GLY A 191 -6.67 -14.51 -4.30
CA GLY A 191 -8.02 -14.59 -3.73
C GLY A 191 -8.44 -15.97 -3.21
N GLU A 192 -7.72 -17.04 -3.55
CA GLU A 192 -8.16 -18.42 -3.33
C GLU A 192 -7.60 -19.08 -2.05
N GLU A 193 -6.36 -18.77 -1.67
CA GLU A 193 -5.68 -19.40 -0.52
C GLU A 193 -6.09 -18.79 0.84
N ALA A 194 -6.14 -19.60 1.90
CA ALA A 194 -6.41 -19.11 3.25
C ALA A 194 -5.14 -18.52 3.89
N THR A 195 -5.22 -17.32 4.47
CA THR A 195 -4.07 -16.68 5.15
C THR A 195 -3.45 -17.62 6.21
N PRO A 196 -2.14 -17.91 6.13
CA PRO A 196 -1.43 -18.68 7.13
C PRO A 196 -1.51 -18.05 8.52
N THR A 197 -1.55 -18.91 9.54
CA THR A 197 -1.39 -18.50 10.94
C THR A 197 0.07 -18.60 11.33
N PHE A 198 0.61 -17.53 11.93
CA PHE A 198 1.98 -17.49 12.45
C PHE A 198 1.98 -17.45 13.97
N ASP A 199 2.28 -18.59 14.59
CA ASP A 199 2.36 -18.76 16.07
C ASP A 199 3.78 -18.51 16.63
N GLY A 200 4.73 -18.03 15.81
CA GLY A 200 6.12 -17.83 16.20
C GLY A 200 6.98 -19.10 16.23
N PHE A 201 8.22 -18.96 16.71
CA PHE A 201 9.18 -20.06 16.81
C PHE A 201 9.33 -20.53 18.26
N THR A 202 8.51 -21.50 18.67
CA THR A 202 8.57 -22.07 20.03
C THR A 202 9.95 -22.66 20.34
N ALA A 203 10.57 -22.16 21.42
CA ALA A 203 11.87 -22.62 21.93
C ALA A 203 11.81 -23.94 22.74
#